data_AF-A0A418M939-F1
#
_entry.id   AF-A0A418M939-F1
#
_cell.length_a   1.000
_cell.length_b   1.000
_cell.length_c   1.000
_cell.angle_alpha   90.00
_cell.angle_beta   90.00
_cell.angle_gamma   90.00
#
_symmetry.space_group_name_H-M   'P 1'
#
loop_
_entity.id
_entity.type
_entity.pdbx_description
1 polymer ?
#
loop_
_entity_poly.entity_id
_entity_poly.type
_entity_poly.pdbx_seq_one_letter_code
_entity_poly.pdbx_strand_id
1 'polypeptide(L)'
;MENQKKLQGKKIAALMTEGFEQVEYTEPRKALEEAGATVHLIAPKGGEIKAWDETDWGDSFPVDLSVDAADPNQYDALLLPGGVMNPDKLRMETKAVQFVKSFFDQKKPVAAICHAPMMLIEADVVRGRKITSYPSLQTDLRNAGANWVDQEVVTDMGLVTSRKPDDIPAFNRKMIEEISEGVHNRQQQQA
;
A
#
# COMPACT_ATOMS: atom_id res chain seq x y z
N MET A 1 16.21 -3.20 24.74
CA MET A 1 17.01 -2.51 23.71
C MET A 1 16.10 -2.31 22.51
N GLU A 2 15.27 -1.27 22.50
CA GLU A 2 14.21 -1.10 21.48
C GLU A 2 14.22 0.33 20.95
N ASN A 3 15.36 0.75 20.40
CA ASN A 3 15.47 2.04 19.72
C ASN A 3 16.37 1.95 18.48
N GLN A 4 16.31 0.83 17.77
CA GLN A 4 16.81 0.79 16.40
C GLN A 4 15.70 1.33 15.50
N LYS A 5 15.88 2.57 15.03
CA LYS A 5 15.14 3.13 13.90
C LYS A 5 15.46 2.31 12.64
N LYS A 6 14.82 1.14 12.51
CA LYS A 6 15.10 0.15 11.46
C LYS A 6 15.00 0.73 10.04
N LEU A 7 14.20 1.78 9.89
CA LEU A 7 13.92 2.42 8.62
C LEU A 7 14.57 3.81 8.50
N GLN A 8 15.58 4.12 9.32
CA GLN A 8 16.24 5.43 9.29
C GLN A 8 16.72 5.79 7.87
N GLY A 9 16.18 6.89 7.35
CA GLY A 9 16.51 7.41 6.02
C GLY A 9 15.76 6.76 4.86
N LYS A 10 14.84 5.81 5.13
CA LYS A 10 13.95 5.23 4.12
C LYS A 10 12.83 6.19 3.76
N LYS A 11 12.49 6.27 2.48
CA LYS A 11 11.37 7.06 1.97
C LYS A 11 10.24 6.15 1.49
N ILE A 12 9.03 6.38 1.99
CA ILE A 12 7.86 5.58 1.67
C ILE A 12 6.86 6.46 0.91
N ALA A 13 6.41 6.00 -0.24
CA ALA A 13 5.27 6.61 -0.92
C ALA A 13 3.99 6.00 -0.36
N ALA A 14 3.06 6.84 0.08
CA ALA A 14 1.70 6.41 0.44
C ALA A 14 0.74 6.91 -0.65
N LEU A 15 0.34 6.02 -1.56
CA LEU A 15 -0.51 6.39 -2.70
C LEU A 15 -1.98 6.22 -2.34
N MET A 16 -2.73 7.32 -2.34
CA MET A 16 -4.17 7.33 -2.03
C MET A 16 -4.88 8.53 -2.68
N THR A 17 -6.21 8.51 -2.67
CA THR A 17 -7.09 9.62 -3.07
C THR A 17 -8.29 9.70 -2.12
N GLU A 18 -9.17 10.66 -2.36
CA GLU A 18 -10.42 10.92 -1.62
C GLU A 18 -11.20 9.65 -1.22
N GLY A 19 -11.51 9.53 0.07
CA GLY A 19 -12.31 8.44 0.64
C GLY A 19 -11.49 7.19 0.99
N PHE A 20 -10.20 7.37 1.29
CA PHE A 20 -9.39 6.33 1.92
C PHE A 20 -9.80 6.16 3.39
N GLU A 21 -9.70 4.94 3.91
CA GLU A 21 -10.02 4.69 5.32
C GLU A 21 -8.95 5.32 6.22
N GLN A 22 -9.35 6.26 7.09
CA GLN A 22 -8.43 7.13 7.83
C GLN A 22 -7.38 6.33 8.61
N VAL A 23 -7.84 5.34 9.40
CA VAL A 23 -6.98 4.53 10.25
C VAL A 23 -6.00 3.66 9.45
N GLU A 24 -6.35 3.29 8.22
CA GLU A 24 -5.48 2.51 7.33
C GLU A 24 -4.36 3.35 6.71
N TYR A 25 -4.37 4.67 6.92
CA TYR A 25 -3.25 5.56 6.61
C TYR A 25 -2.53 6.04 7.87
N THR A 26 -3.27 6.57 8.86
CA THR A 26 -2.66 7.24 10.01
C THR A 26 -1.85 6.29 10.88
N GLU A 27 -2.35 5.09 11.16
CA GLU A 27 -1.63 4.12 12.00
C GLU A 27 -0.42 3.50 11.28
N PRO A 28 -0.50 3.07 10.01
CA PRO A 28 0.69 2.65 9.27
C PRO A 28 1.72 3.76 9.08
N ARG A 29 1.28 5.00 8.79
CA ARG A 29 2.18 6.17 8.68
C ARG A 29 2.94 6.39 9.98
N LYS A 30 2.23 6.42 11.12
CA LYS A 30 2.83 6.59 12.44
C LYS A 30 3.87 5.50 12.73
N ALA A 31 3.54 4.23 12.48
CA ALA A 31 4.47 3.12 12.71
C ALA A 31 5.75 3.22 11.85
N LEU A 32 5.62 3.66 10.59
CA LEU A 32 6.77 3.90 9.70
C LEU A 32 7.64 5.06 10.19
N GLU A 33 7.04 6.17 10.59
CA GLU A 33 7.74 7.35 11.10
C GLU A 33 8.44 7.07 12.44
N GLU A 34 7.79 6.33 13.35
CA GLU A 34 8.39 5.85 14.61
C GLU A 34 9.58 4.90 14.33
N ALA A 35 9.52 4.10 13.27
CA ALA A 35 10.64 3.27 12.81
C ALA A 35 11.75 4.06 12.08
N GLY A 36 11.57 5.37 11.88
CA GLY A 36 12.58 6.30 11.33
C GLY A 36 12.46 6.58 9.82
N ALA A 37 11.39 6.12 9.17
CA ALA A 37 11.13 6.43 7.77
C ALA A 37 10.55 7.84 7.60
N THR A 38 10.58 8.33 6.36
CA THR A 38 9.80 9.49 5.92
C THR A 38 8.68 9.01 5.00
N VAL A 39 7.44 9.39 5.28
CA VAL A 39 6.26 9.01 4.49
C VAL A 39 5.76 10.23 3.73
N HIS A 40 5.62 10.10 2.40
CA HIS A 40 5.00 11.12 1.55
C HIS A 40 3.64 10.66 1.04
N LEU A 41 2.62 11.48 1.20
CA LEU A 41 1.30 11.27 0.61
C LEU A 41 1.35 11.66 -0.87
N ILE A 42 1.13 10.67 -1.73
CA ILE A 42 1.04 10.82 -3.18
C ILE A 42 -0.41 10.64 -3.61
N ALA A 43 -0.94 11.58 -4.41
CA ALA A 43 -2.30 11.50 -4.92
C ALA A 43 -2.33 11.85 -6.43
N PRO A 44 -3.42 11.57 -7.17
CA PRO A 44 -3.51 11.92 -8.59
C PRO A 44 -3.29 13.41 -8.88
N LYS A 45 -3.71 14.28 -7.94
CA LYS A 45 -3.56 15.74 -8.00
C LYS A 45 -3.03 16.26 -6.67
N GLY A 46 -2.38 17.42 -6.68
CA GLY A 46 -1.97 18.12 -5.45
C GLY A 46 -3.17 18.77 -4.73
N GLY A 47 -2.91 19.39 -3.58
CA GLY A 47 -3.92 20.00 -2.73
C GLY A 47 -4.11 19.21 -1.44
N GLU A 48 -5.36 18.93 -1.09
CA GLU A 48 -5.71 18.08 0.04
C GLU A 48 -6.68 16.99 -0.43
N ILE A 49 -6.68 15.86 0.26
CA ILE A 49 -7.68 14.80 0.10
C ILE A 49 -8.33 14.49 1.43
N LYS A 50 -9.61 14.12 1.41
CA LYS A 50 -10.38 13.83 2.61
C LYS A 50 -10.50 12.34 2.87
N ALA A 51 -10.27 11.93 4.11
CA ALA A 51 -10.43 10.56 4.56
C ALA A 51 -11.90 10.21 4.77
N TRP A 52 -12.20 8.91 4.75
CA TRP A 52 -13.41 8.33 5.30
C TRP A 52 -13.10 7.78 6.70
N ASP A 53 -13.99 8.01 7.66
CA ASP A 53 -13.85 7.56 9.04
C ASP A 53 -15.12 6.79 9.44
N GLU A 54 -15.08 5.47 9.24
CA GLU A 54 -16.17 4.51 9.47
C GLU A 54 -17.48 4.84 8.74
N THR A 55 -18.23 5.85 9.18
CA THR A 55 -19.59 6.19 8.73
C THR A 55 -19.74 7.59 8.14
N ASP A 56 -18.73 8.45 8.26
CA ASP A 56 -18.75 9.81 7.70
C ASP A 56 -17.35 10.22 7.22
N TRP A 57 -17.24 11.41 6.66
CA TRP A 57 -15.97 12.00 6.28
C TRP A 57 -15.12 12.36 7.51
N GLY A 58 -13.86 11.94 7.49
CA GLY A 58 -12.85 12.29 8.48
C GLY A 58 -12.04 13.53 8.13
N ASP A 59 -10.77 13.50 8.49
CA ASP A 59 -9.84 14.61 8.33
C ASP A 59 -9.41 14.82 6.87
N SER A 60 -8.95 16.05 6.58
CA SER A 60 -8.26 16.37 5.32
C SER A 60 -6.75 16.28 5.51
N PHE A 61 -6.06 15.72 4.52
CA PHE A 61 -4.62 15.53 4.54
C PHE A 61 -3.96 16.24 3.36
N PRO A 62 -2.91 17.04 3.59
CA PRO A 62 -2.18 17.69 2.51
C PRO A 62 -1.43 16.67 1.67
N VAL A 63 -1.52 16.83 0.35
CA VAL A 63 -0.80 16.02 -0.62
C VAL A 63 0.62 16.56 -0.75
N ASP A 64 1.62 15.73 -0.46
CA ASP A 64 3.03 16.10 -0.59
C ASP A 64 3.43 16.25 -2.06
N LEU A 65 3.02 15.30 -2.91
CA LEU A 65 3.26 15.33 -4.35
C LEU A 65 2.08 14.74 -5.13
N SER A 66 1.81 15.29 -6.32
CA SER A 66 0.98 14.58 -7.28
C SER A 66 1.73 13.38 -7.87
N VAL A 67 1.00 12.40 -8.39
CA VAL A 67 1.58 11.24 -9.10
C VAL A 67 2.43 11.68 -10.30
N ASP A 68 2.11 12.82 -10.91
CA ASP A 68 2.86 13.41 -12.02
C ASP A 68 4.24 13.94 -11.60
N ALA A 69 4.38 14.37 -10.35
CA ALA A 69 5.61 14.92 -9.81
C ALA A 69 6.44 13.88 -9.02
N ALA A 70 5.83 12.76 -8.63
CA ALA A 70 6.47 11.72 -7.86
C ALA A 70 7.32 10.80 -8.74
N ASP A 71 8.62 10.72 -8.47
CA ASP A 71 9.51 9.73 -9.10
C ASP A 71 9.59 8.45 -8.23
N PRO A 72 9.09 7.29 -8.70
CA PRO A 72 9.13 6.04 -7.93
C PRO A 72 10.56 5.58 -7.59
N ASN A 73 11.59 6.06 -8.30
CA ASN A 73 12.99 5.73 -7.98
C ASN A 73 13.45 6.37 -6.66
N GLN A 74 12.80 7.45 -6.21
CA GLN A 74 13.14 8.16 -4.98
C GLN A 74 12.59 7.51 -3.70
N TYR A 75 11.78 6.45 -3.85
CA TYR A 75 11.13 5.76 -2.74
C TYR A 75 11.67 4.35 -2.57
N ASP A 76 11.80 3.90 -1.33
CA ASP A 76 12.22 2.55 -0.99
C ASP A 76 11.05 1.56 -0.98
N ALA A 77 9.82 2.03 -0.73
CA ALA A 77 8.63 1.18 -0.63
C ALA A 77 7.33 1.96 -0.84
N LEU A 78 6.24 1.21 -1.03
CA LEU A 78 4.90 1.73 -1.30
C LEU A 78 3.90 1.25 -0.23
N LEU A 79 3.11 2.17 0.31
CA LEU A 79 1.94 1.91 1.14
C LEU A 79 0.67 2.23 0.35
N LEU A 80 -0.29 1.31 0.36
CA LEU A 80 -1.61 1.45 -0.25
C LEU A 80 -2.69 1.24 0.84
N PRO A 81 -3.23 2.33 1.42
CA PRO A 81 -4.40 2.27 2.28
C PRO A 81 -5.65 1.84 1.51
N GLY A 82 -6.62 1.23 2.18
CA GLY A 82 -7.91 0.88 1.60
C GLY A 82 -8.91 2.04 1.69
N GLY A 83 -10.11 1.73 2.19
CA GLY A 83 -11.34 2.52 2.01
C GLY A 83 -11.91 2.36 0.61
N VAL A 84 -13.16 1.89 0.46
CA VAL A 84 -13.71 1.42 -0.83
C VAL A 84 -13.55 2.45 -1.97
N MET A 85 -13.80 3.73 -1.68
CA MET A 85 -13.79 4.81 -2.67
C MET A 85 -12.40 5.10 -3.23
N ASN A 86 -11.36 4.91 -2.41
CA ASN A 86 -9.99 5.26 -2.74
C ASN A 86 -9.42 4.41 -3.90
N PRO A 87 -9.27 3.07 -3.78
CA PRO A 87 -8.72 2.26 -4.86
C PRO A 87 -9.66 2.18 -6.07
N ASP A 88 -10.98 2.31 -5.89
CA ASP A 88 -11.93 2.35 -7.01
C ASP A 88 -11.77 3.61 -7.87
N LYS A 89 -11.48 4.77 -7.27
CA LYS A 89 -11.08 5.97 -8.01
C LYS A 89 -9.68 5.85 -8.59
N LEU A 90 -8.71 5.39 -7.79
CA LEU A 90 -7.30 5.33 -8.23
C LEU A 90 -7.07 4.39 -9.41
N ARG A 91 -7.80 3.27 -9.50
CA ARG A 91 -7.61 2.31 -10.61
C ARG A 91 -7.97 2.89 -11.97
N MET A 92 -8.78 3.95 -12.00
CA MET A 92 -9.11 4.69 -13.24
C MET A 92 -7.99 5.66 -13.65
N GLU A 93 -7.04 5.93 -12.76
CA GLU A 93 -5.91 6.83 -13.00
C GLU A 93 -4.72 6.05 -13.55
N THR A 94 -4.53 6.04 -14.87
CA THR A 94 -3.48 5.24 -15.53
C THR A 94 -2.09 5.45 -14.94
N LYS A 95 -1.76 6.69 -14.55
CA LYS A 95 -0.46 7.01 -13.93
C LYS A 95 -0.32 6.46 -12.51
N ALA A 96 -1.40 6.39 -11.74
CA ALA A 96 -1.39 5.75 -10.42
C ALA A 96 -1.16 4.24 -10.56
N VAL A 97 -1.82 3.59 -11.52
CA VAL A 97 -1.61 2.16 -11.83
C VAL A 97 -0.16 1.90 -12.25
N GLN A 98 0.39 2.74 -13.13
CA GLN A 98 1.80 2.66 -13.55
C GLN A 98 2.76 2.90 -12.38
N PHE A 99 2.45 3.84 -11.49
CA PHE A 99 3.24 4.11 -10.30
C PHE A 99 3.30 2.86 -9.42
N VAL A 100 2.16 2.20 -9.14
CA VAL A 100 2.12 0.92 -8.41
C VAL A 100 2.97 -0.14 -9.11
N LYS A 101 2.76 -0.37 -10.40
CA LYS A 101 3.50 -1.36 -11.19
C LYS A 101 5.02 -1.13 -11.11
N SER A 102 5.47 0.12 -11.12
CA SER A 102 6.90 0.45 -11.07
C SER A 102 7.61 -0.05 -9.80
N PHE A 103 6.92 -0.19 -8.66
CA PHE A 103 7.52 -0.76 -7.45
C PHE A 103 7.79 -2.26 -7.62
N PHE A 104 6.90 -2.98 -8.31
CA PHE A 104 7.09 -4.40 -8.62
C PHE A 104 8.17 -4.60 -9.70
N ASP A 105 8.22 -3.74 -10.71
CA ASP A 105 9.30 -3.76 -11.72
C ASP A 105 10.67 -3.55 -11.06
N GLN A 106 10.74 -2.72 -10.01
CA GLN A 106 11.94 -2.46 -9.20
C GLN A 106 12.13 -3.44 -8.03
N LYS A 107 11.23 -4.41 -7.85
CA LYS A 107 11.24 -5.40 -6.76
C LYS A 107 11.26 -4.78 -5.35
N LYS A 108 10.66 -3.61 -5.21
CA LYS A 108 10.54 -2.88 -3.94
C LYS A 108 9.38 -3.44 -3.10
N PRO A 109 9.45 -3.33 -1.76
CA PRO A 109 8.35 -3.72 -0.89
C PRO A 109 7.08 -2.89 -1.15
N VAL A 110 5.94 -3.57 -1.13
CA VAL A 110 4.61 -2.97 -1.29
C VAL A 110 3.71 -3.51 -0.18
N ALA A 111 3.03 -2.63 0.53
CA ALA A 111 2.09 -2.98 1.59
C ALA A 111 0.69 -2.46 1.23
N ALA A 112 -0.31 -3.33 1.13
CA ALA A 112 -1.67 -2.99 0.73
C ALA A 112 -2.71 -3.60 1.69
N ILE A 113 -3.64 -2.79 2.20
CA ILE A 113 -4.62 -3.25 3.18
C ILE A 113 -6.06 -3.08 2.69
N CYS A 114 -6.95 -3.96 3.12
CA CYS A 114 -8.39 -3.86 2.90
C CYS A 114 -8.78 -3.89 1.41
N HIS A 115 -9.29 -2.80 0.85
CA HIS A 115 -9.68 -2.71 -0.57
C HIS A 115 -8.51 -2.33 -1.49
N ALA A 116 -7.38 -1.91 -0.93
CA ALA A 116 -6.20 -1.51 -1.70
C ALA A 116 -5.64 -2.57 -2.66
N PRO A 117 -5.73 -3.90 -2.38
CA PRO A 117 -5.34 -4.92 -3.35
C PRO A 117 -6.05 -4.84 -4.72
N MET A 118 -7.13 -4.08 -4.86
CA MET A 118 -7.71 -3.74 -6.16
C MET A 118 -6.72 -3.02 -7.09
N MET A 119 -5.86 -2.17 -6.55
CA MET A 119 -4.77 -1.53 -7.33
C MET A 119 -3.73 -2.55 -7.82
N LEU A 120 -3.53 -3.64 -7.08
CA LEU A 120 -2.61 -4.71 -7.46
C LEU A 120 -3.19 -5.56 -8.60
N ILE A 121 -4.51 -5.74 -8.62
CA ILE A 121 -5.21 -6.35 -9.76
C ILE A 121 -5.02 -5.48 -11.00
N GLU A 122 -5.29 -4.17 -10.89
CA GLU A 122 -5.21 -3.23 -12.02
C GLU A 122 -3.78 -3.11 -12.56
N ALA A 123 -2.77 -3.18 -11.69
CA ALA A 123 -1.36 -3.21 -12.08
C ALA A 123 -0.91 -4.56 -12.67
N ASP A 124 -1.77 -5.58 -12.67
CA ASP A 124 -1.52 -6.96 -13.09
C ASP A 124 -0.33 -7.62 -12.38
N VAL A 125 -0.19 -7.40 -11.07
CA VAL A 125 0.95 -7.88 -10.27
C VAL A 125 0.61 -9.03 -9.32
N VAL A 126 -0.62 -9.56 -9.35
CA VAL A 126 -1.11 -10.54 -8.35
C VAL A 126 -1.04 -12.01 -8.79
N ARG A 127 -0.79 -12.28 -10.07
CA ARG A 127 -0.83 -13.65 -10.63
C ARG A 127 0.17 -14.57 -9.92
N GLY A 128 -0.33 -15.73 -9.46
CA GLY A 128 0.45 -16.74 -8.74
C GLY A 128 0.80 -16.37 -7.29
N ARG A 129 0.57 -15.12 -6.85
CA ARG A 129 0.92 -14.67 -5.51
C ARG A 129 -0.06 -15.15 -4.47
N LYS A 130 0.44 -15.46 -3.28
CA LYS A 130 -0.41 -15.64 -2.10
C LYS A 130 -0.78 -14.27 -1.56
N ILE A 131 -2.07 -14.01 -1.38
CA ILE A 131 -2.56 -12.67 -1.00
C ILE A 131 -3.80 -12.77 -0.11
N THR A 132 -4.04 -11.74 0.70
CA THR A 132 -5.30 -11.53 1.43
C THR A 132 -5.84 -10.13 1.11
N SER A 133 -7.08 -9.84 1.45
CA SER A 133 -7.72 -8.55 1.20
C SER A 133 -8.99 -8.42 2.03
N TYR A 134 -9.67 -7.28 1.94
CA TYR A 134 -11.07 -7.24 2.36
C TYR A 134 -11.88 -8.32 1.61
N PRO A 135 -12.83 -9.02 2.27
CA PRO A 135 -13.44 -10.22 1.70
C PRO A 135 -14.18 -10.03 0.37
N SER A 136 -14.68 -8.83 0.07
CA SER A 136 -15.39 -8.54 -1.18
C SER A 136 -14.51 -8.71 -2.43
N LEU A 137 -13.19 -8.51 -2.31
CA LEU A 137 -12.22 -8.65 -3.41
C LEU A 137 -11.81 -10.10 -3.69
N GLN A 138 -12.26 -11.07 -2.89
CA GLN A 138 -11.82 -12.46 -3.00
C GLN A 138 -11.99 -13.03 -4.43
N THR A 139 -13.16 -12.80 -5.04
CA THR A 139 -13.46 -13.29 -6.39
C THR A 139 -12.60 -12.61 -7.44
N ASP A 140 -12.43 -11.29 -7.35
CA ASP A 140 -11.63 -10.50 -8.29
C ASP A 140 -10.16 -10.94 -8.26
N LEU A 141 -9.60 -11.13 -7.07
CA LEU A 141 -8.22 -11.59 -6.88
C LEU A 141 -8.01 -13.00 -7.45
N ARG A 142 -8.95 -13.92 -7.23
CA ARG A 142 -8.88 -15.27 -7.82
C ARG A 142 -8.98 -15.22 -9.34
N ASN A 143 -9.87 -14.39 -9.90
CA ASN A 143 -10.02 -14.21 -11.34
C ASN A 143 -8.75 -13.61 -11.97
N ALA A 144 -8.05 -12.72 -11.26
CA ALA A 144 -6.76 -12.19 -11.66
C ALA A 144 -5.60 -13.21 -11.53
N GLY A 145 -5.87 -14.40 -10.98
CA GLY A 145 -4.91 -15.49 -10.84
C GLY A 145 -4.13 -15.50 -9.53
N ALA A 146 -4.58 -14.77 -8.51
CA ALA A 146 -3.99 -14.80 -7.18
C ALA A 146 -4.47 -16.00 -6.35
N ASN A 147 -3.60 -16.48 -5.47
CA ASN A 147 -3.92 -17.49 -4.45
C ASN A 147 -4.47 -16.81 -3.19
N TRP A 148 -5.73 -16.38 -3.25
CA TRP A 148 -6.38 -15.68 -2.14
C TRP A 148 -6.60 -16.57 -0.91
N VAL A 149 -6.24 -16.08 0.27
CA VAL A 149 -6.48 -16.73 1.56
C VAL A 149 -7.07 -15.77 2.58
N ASP A 150 -7.90 -16.27 3.49
CA ASP A 150 -8.42 -15.49 4.62
C ASP A 150 -7.42 -15.55 5.78
N GLN A 151 -6.45 -14.63 5.79
CA GLN A 151 -5.44 -14.50 6.86
C GLN A 151 -5.29 -13.05 7.27
N GLU A 152 -5.02 -12.82 8.56
CA GLU A 152 -4.78 -11.49 9.16
C GLU A 152 -3.71 -10.70 8.39
N VAL A 153 -2.60 -11.37 8.07
CA VAL A 153 -1.54 -10.80 7.25
C VAL A 153 -0.96 -11.88 6.36
N VAL A 154 -0.67 -11.52 5.11
CA VAL A 154 0.05 -12.37 4.16
C VAL A 154 1.25 -11.60 3.66
N THR A 155 2.39 -12.26 3.66
CA THR A 155 3.64 -11.77 3.08
C THR A 155 4.08 -12.70 1.97
N ASP A 156 4.34 -12.16 0.78
CA ASP A 156 4.81 -12.91 -0.38
C ASP A 156 5.84 -12.09 -1.19
N MET A 157 7.13 -12.30 -0.89
CA MET A 157 8.27 -11.73 -1.62
C MET A 157 8.21 -10.19 -1.72
N GLY A 158 8.16 -9.49 -0.58
CA GLY A 158 8.05 -8.03 -0.53
C GLY A 158 6.62 -7.48 -0.64
N LEU A 159 5.62 -8.31 -0.96
CA LEU A 159 4.22 -7.90 -0.92
C LEU A 159 3.61 -8.25 0.44
N VAL A 160 3.17 -7.24 1.19
CA VAL A 160 2.41 -7.40 2.45
C VAL A 160 0.95 -7.05 2.20
N THR A 161 0.03 -7.93 2.60
CA THR A 161 -1.41 -7.66 2.52
C THR A 161 -2.15 -8.03 3.79
N SER A 162 -3.20 -7.26 4.12
CA SER A 162 -4.08 -7.47 5.29
C SER A 162 -5.53 -7.09 4.97
N ARG A 163 -6.49 -7.53 5.80
CA ARG A 163 -7.91 -7.52 5.40
C ARG A 163 -8.69 -6.29 5.83
N LYS A 164 -8.38 -5.70 6.99
CA LYS A 164 -9.22 -4.70 7.65
C LYS A 164 -8.47 -3.98 8.79
N PRO A 165 -9.04 -2.93 9.41
CA PRO A 165 -8.40 -2.20 10.51
C PRO A 165 -7.92 -3.06 11.68
N ASP A 166 -8.66 -4.11 12.05
CA ASP A 166 -8.26 -5.04 13.13
C ASP A 166 -6.89 -5.69 12.88
N ASP A 167 -6.48 -5.83 11.62
CA ASP A 167 -5.23 -6.48 11.24
C ASP A 167 -4.03 -5.49 11.20
N ILE A 168 -4.25 -4.18 11.39
CA ILE A 168 -3.21 -3.12 11.33
C ILE A 168 -1.99 -3.43 12.20
N PRO A 169 -2.10 -3.95 13.45
CA PRO A 169 -0.92 -4.28 14.24
C PRO A 169 -0.02 -5.33 13.57
N ALA A 170 -0.61 -6.36 12.94
CA ALA A 170 0.16 -7.39 12.23
C ALA A 170 0.69 -6.89 10.89
N PHE A 171 -0.13 -6.13 10.17
CA PHE A 171 0.25 -5.42 8.95
C PHE A 171 1.47 -4.53 9.16
N ASN A 172 1.45 -3.66 10.17
CA ASN A 172 2.55 -2.74 10.48
C ASN A 172 3.86 -3.47 10.80
N ARG A 173 3.80 -4.55 11.61
CA ARG A 173 4.99 -5.35 11.92
C ARG A 173 5.61 -5.95 10.65
N LYS A 174 4.81 -6.57 9.79
CA LYS A 174 5.29 -7.19 8.55
C LYS A 174 5.71 -6.17 7.49
N MET A 175 5.00 -5.05 7.37
CA MET A 175 5.41 -3.95 6.51
C MET A 175 6.80 -3.42 6.90
N ILE A 176 7.04 -3.14 8.18
CA ILE A 176 8.35 -2.65 8.65
C ILE A 176 9.46 -3.70 8.43
N GLU A 177 9.16 -4.98 8.65
CA GLU A 177 10.09 -6.10 8.39
C GLU A 177 10.52 -6.12 6.91
N GLU A 178 9.57 -6.18 5.98
CA GLU A 178 9.86 -6.27 4.54
C GLU A 178 10.56 -5.01 4.01
N ILE A 179 10.22 -3.81 4.51
CA ILE A 179 10.89 -2.56 4.14
C ILE A 179 12.33 -2.55 4.65
N SER A 180 12.57 -3.10 5.84
CA SER A 180 13.92 -3.21 6.40
C SER A 180 14.79 -4.18 5.60
N GLU A 181 14.22 -5.19 4.96
CA GLU A 181 14.93 -6.14 4.08
C GLU A 181 15.28 -5.53 2.72
N GLY A 182 14.45 -4.60 2.21
CA GLY A 182 14.70 -3.86 0.98
C GLY A 182 14.27 -4.62 -0.28
N VAL A 183 15.14 -4.70 -1.29
CA VAL A 183 14.79 -5.24 -2.62
C VAL A 183 14.62 -6.76 -2.57
N HIS A 184 13.46 -7.25 -3.00
CA HIS A 184 13.10 -8.67 -2.99
C HIS A 184 13.42 -9.33 -4.32
N ASN A 185 14.66 -9.78 -4.52
CA ASN A 185 15.11 -10.35 -5.80
C ASN A 185 14.29 -11.55 -6.31
N ARG A 186 13.67 -12.28 -5.38
CA ARG A 186 12.78 -13.43 -5.68
C ARG A 186 11.39 -13.00 -6.12
N GLN A 187 11.02 -11.73 -5.97
CA GLN A 187 9.76 -11.20 -6.45
C GLN A 187 9.67 -11.49 -7.95
N GLN A 188 8.74 -12.37 -8.30
CA GLN A 188 8.53 -12.79 -9.68
C GLN A 188 8.05 -11.56 -10.47
N GLN A 189 8.80 -11.18 -11.51
CA GLN A 189 8.24 -10.41 -12.61
C GLN A 189 7.44 -11.38 -13.48
N GLN A 190 6.33 -10.91 -14.05
CA GLN A 190 5.65 -11.69 -15.07
C GLN A 190 6.65 -12.06 -16.19
N ALA A 191 6.54 -13.29 -16.68
CA ALA A 191 7.02 -13.68 -17.99
C ALA A 191 6.02 -13.22 -19.05
#